data_AF-C0N587-F1
#
_entry.id   AF-C0N587-F1
#
_cell.length_a   1.000
_cell.length_b   1.000
_cell.length_c   1.000
_cell.angle_alpha   90.00
_cell.angle_beta   90.00
_cell.angle_gamma   90.00
#
_symmetry.space_group_name_H-M   'P 1'
#
loop_
_entity.id
_entity.type
_entity.pdbx_description
1 polymer ?
#
loop_
_entity_poly.entity_id
_entity_poly.type
_entity_poly.pdbx_seq_one_letter_code
_entity_poly.pdbx_strand_id
1 'polypeptide(L)' 'MAKQLLERKGVDYQEIRVDLDPSKREEMMKKSQQRTVPQIFINNKAVGGYTDLVAIDRSKQLDSLLAQS' A
#
# COMPACT_ATOMS: atom_id res chain seq x y z
N MET A 1 -5.63 -4.01 -9.17
CA MET A 1 -4.97 -2.78 -9.66
C MET A 1 -3.67 -2.49 -8.89
N ALA A 2 -3.69 -2.17 -7.59
CA ALA A 2 -2.45 -1.96 -6.81
C ALA A 2 -1.52 -3.20 -6.82
N LYS A 3 -2.09 -4.39 -6.57
CA LYS A 3 -1.36 -5.66 -6.61
C LYS A 3 -0.65 -5.92 -7.94
N GLN A 4 -1.33 -5.69 -9.05
CA GLN A 4 -0.76 -5.88 -10.39
C GLN A 4 0.43 -4.95 -10.64
N LEU A 5 0.43 -3.75 -10.06
CA LEU A 5 1.57 -2.84 -10.16
C LEU A 5 2.77 -3.39 -9.37
N LEU A 6 2.54 -3.89 -8.16
CA LEU A 6 3.57 -4.53 -7.33
C LEU A 6 4.11 -5.82 -7.97
N GLU A 7 3.23 -6.66 -8.54
CA GLU A 7 3.61 -7.86 -9.29
C GLU A 7 4.44 -7.52 -10.52
N ARG A 8 4.07 -6.48 -11.28
CA ARG A 8 4.87 -6.00 -12.43
C ARG A 8 6.24 -5.50 -12.02
N LYS A 9 6.36 -4.95 -10.80
CA LYS A 9 7.64 -4.52 -10.22
C LYS A 9 8.45 -5.69 -9.68
N GLY A 10 7.86 -6.88 -9.57
CA GLY A 10 8.53 -8.07 -9.04
C GLY A 10 8.87 -7.94 -7.56
N VAL A 11 8.10 -7.16 -6.80
CA VAL A 11 8.31 -6.98 -5.36
C VAL A 11 7.37 -7.85 -4.56
N ASP A 12 7.89 -8.40 -3.47
CA ASP A 12 7.10 -9.13 -2.49
C ASP A 12 6.21 -8.15 -1.71
N TYR A 13 4.94 -8.53 -1.54
CA TYR A 13 3.99 -7.74 -0.77
C TYR A 13 3.09 -8.64 0.06
N GLN A 14 2.69 -8.16 1.23
CA GLN A 14 1.72 -8.84 2.06
C GLN A 14 0.34 -8.23 1.88
N GLU A 15 -0.62 -9.05 1.48
CA GLU A 15 -2.02 -8.62 1.42
C GLU A 15 -2.70 -8.82 2.78
N ILE A 16 -3.16 -7.72 3.37
CA ILE A 16 -4.01 -7.76 4.56
C ILE A 16 -5.45 -7.46 4.12
N ARG A 17 -6.29 -8.51 4.06
CA ARG A 17 -7.72 -8.35 3.76
C ARG A 17 -8.47 -7.90 5.01
N VAL A 18 -8.79 -6.62 5.06
CA VAL A 18 -9.60 -6.00 6.13
C VAL A 18 -11.11 -6.14 5.93
N ASP A 19 -11.55 -6.51 4.72
CA ASP A 19 -12.98 -6.65 4.39
C ASP A 19 -13.64 -7.84 5.10
N LEU A 20 -12.85 -8.86 5.45
CA LEU A 20 -13.33 -10.08 6.11
C LEU A 20 -13.16 -10.04 7.63
N ASP A 21 -12.43 -9.05 8.15
CA ASP A 21 -12.03 -8.96 9.55
C ASP A 21 -12.16 -7.51 10.05
N PRO A 22 -13.28 -7.18 10.72
CA PRO A 22 -13.54 -5.85 11.26
C PRO A 22 -12.45 -5.37 12.23
N SER A 23 -11.81 -6.28 12.98
CA SER A 23 -10.74 -5.93 13.91
C SER A 23 -9.49 -5.46 13.18
N LYS A 24 -9.12 -6.12 12.06
CA LYS A 24 -8.02 -5.65 11.19
C LYS A 24 -8.34 -4.32 10.52
N ARG A 25 -9.61 -4.09 10.17
CA ARG A 25 -10.05 -2.80 9.62
C ARG A 25 -9.80 -1.66 10.62
N GLU A 26 -10.11 -1.89 11.88
CA GLU A 26 -9.91 -0.90 12.95
C GLU A 26 -8.43 -0.62 13.22
N GLU A 27 -7.60 -1.67 13.22
CA GLU A 27 -6.14 -1.55 13.34
C GLU A 27 -5.55 -0.76 12.16
N MET A 28 -5.95 -1.07 10.93
CA MET A 28 -5.49 -0.36 9.74
C MET A 28 -5.97 1.10 9.71
N MET A 29 -7.20 1.38 10.14
CA MET A 29 -7.66 2.77 10.30
C MET A 29 -6.81 3.56 11.30
N LYS A 30 -6.40 2.94 12.41
CA LYS A 30 -5.49 3.58 13.38
C LYS A 30 -4.10 3.81 12.79
N LYS A 31 -3.60 2.89 11.96
CA LYS A 31 -2.26 2.99 11.34
C LYS A 31 -2.20 3.97 10.17
N SER A 32 -3.19 4.01 9.28
CA SER A 32 -3.19 4.90 8.12
C SER A 32 -3.81 6.27 8.38
N GLN A 33 -4.60 6.42 9.45
CA GLN A 33 -5.51 7.54 9.67
C GLN A 33 -6.50 7.78 8.51
N GLN A 34 -6.62 6.82 7.59
CA GLN A 34 -7.52 6.87 6.45
C GLN A 34 -8.64 5.83 6.63
N ARG A 35 -9.84 6.21 6.18
CA ARG A 35 -11.03 5.34 6.20
C ARG A 35 -11.28 4.62 4.88
N THR A 36 -10.64 5.07 3.80
CA THR A 36 -10.81 4.56 2.45
C THR A 36 -9.82 3.44 2.15
N VAL A 37 -10.27 2.47 1.35
CA VAL A 37 -9.45 1.37 0.82
C VAL A 37 -9.30 1.55 -0.70
N PRO A 38 -8.24 1.03 -1.34
CA PRO A 38 -7.11 0.30 -0.74
C PRO A 38 -6.18 1.22 0.07
N GLN A 39 -5.53 0.68 1.11
CA GLN A 39 -4.49 1.36 1.88
C GLN A 39 -3.17 0.65 1.62
N ILE A 40 -2.16 1.40 1.19
CA ILE A 40 -0.88 0.88 0.76
C ILE A 40 0.18 1.39 1.72
N PHE A 41 0.99 0.47 2.22
CA PHE A 41 2.10 0.75 3.12
C PHE A 41 3.38 0.23 2.49
N ILE A 42 4.44 1.04 2.53
CA ILE A 42 5.80 0.66 2.10
C ILE A 42 6.73 1.06 3.25
N ASN A 43 7.59 0.14 3.72
CA ASN A 43 8.52 0.35 4.84
C ASN A 43 7.84 0.94 6.10
N ASN A 44 6.70 0.36 6.51
CA ASN A 44 5.85 0.84 7.61
C ASN A 44 5.29 2.27 7.44
N LYS A 45 5.47 2.90 6.28
CA LYS A 45 4.93 4.22 5.98
C LYS A 45 3.65 4.10 5.15
N ALA A 46 2.58 4.76 5.58
CA ALA A 46 1.37 4.89 4.79
C ALA A 46 1.67 5.72 3.54
N VAL A 47 1.57 5.08 2.38
CA VAL A 47 1.71 5.73 1.08
C VAL A 47 0.39 6.34 0.64
N GLY A 48 -0.73 5.70 1.01
CA GLY A 48 -2.07 6.15 0.71
C GLY A 48 -2.83 5.13 -0.12
N GLY A 49 -3.59 5.62 -1.09
CA GLY A 49 -4.45 4.81 -1.95
C GLY A 49 -3.75 4.29 -3.20
N TYR A 50 -4.54 3.66 -4.06
CA TYR A 50 -4.07 3.24 -5.38
C TYR A 50 -3.56 4.42 -6.22
N THR A 51 -4.25 5.56 -6.17
CA THR A 51 -3.85 6.77 -6.90
C THR A 51 -2.48 7.26 -6.46
N ASP A 52 -2.21 7.26 -5.15
CA ASP A 52 -0.92 7.67 -4.59
C ASP A 52 0.20 6.72 -5.03
N LEU A 53 -0.05 5.40 -5.00
CA LEU A 53 0.90 4.40 -5.50
C LEU A 53 1.24 4.66 -6.99
N VAL A 54 0.24 4.89 -7.83
CA VAL A 54 0.45 5.18 -9.26
C VAL A 54 1.18 6.50 -9.46
N ALA A 55 0.89 7.52 -8.66
CA ALA A 55 1.57 8.81 -8.72
C ALA A 55 3.06 8.68 -8.40
N ILE A 56 3.41 7.87 -7.39
CA ILE A 56 4.80 7.61 -6.95
C ILE A 56 5.54 6.71 -7.95
N ASP A 57 4.83 5.76 -8.57
CA ASP A 57 5.40 4.96 -9.67
C ASP A 57 5.73 5.84 -10.87
N ARG A 58 4.80 6.72 -11.26
CA ARG A 58 5.01 7.70 -12.33
C ARG A 58 6.16 8.68 -12.04
N SER A 59 6.38 9.04 -10.78
CA SER A 59 7.50 9.89 -10.39
C SER A 59 8.84 9.14 -10.29
N LYS A 60 8.88 7.83 -10.60
CA LYS A 60 10.04 6.93 -10.41
C LYS A 60 10.56 6.88 -8.97
N GLN A 61 9.78 7.38 -8.01
CA GLN A 61 10.12 7.31 -6.59
C GLN A 61 9.76 5.96 -5.99
N LEU A 62 8.84 5.21 -6.62
CA LEU A 62 8.41 3.91 -6.12
C LEU A 62 9.57 2.93 -6.03
N ASP A 63 10.41 2.85 -7.07
CA ASP A 63 11.57 1.95 -7.08
C ASP A 63 12.57 2.31 -5.97
N SER A 64 12.73 3.59 -5.67
CA SER A 64 13.61 4.07 -4.59
C SER A 64 13.04 3.79 -3.20
N LEU A 65 11.72 3.80 -3.05
CA LEU A 65 11.05 3.40 -1.81
C LEU A 65 11.12 1.88 -1.60
N LEU A 66 10.95 1.12 -2.67
CA LEU A 66 11.05 -0.35 -2.65
C LEU A 66 12.50 -0.83 -2.46
N ALA A 67 13.49 -0.06 -2.90
CA ALA A 67 14.91 -0.40 -2.66
C ALA A 67 15.39 -0.14 -1.22
N GLN A 68 14.59 0.55 -0.41
CA GLN A 68 14.91 0.84 1.00
C GLN A 68 14.43 -0.24 1.99
N SER A 69 13.90 -1.36 1.50
CA SER A 69 13.41 -2.49 2.29
C SER A 69 14.42 -3.63 2.41
#